data_AF-A0A653A2Y2-F1
#
_entry.id   AF-A0A653A2Y2-F1
#
_cell.length_a   1.000
_cell.length_b   1.000
_cell.length_c   1.000
_cell.angle_alpha   90.00
_cell.angle_beta   90.00
_cell.angle_gamma   90.00
#
_symmetry.space_group_name_H-M   'P 1'
#
loop_
_entity.id
_entity.type
_entity.pdbx_description
1 polymer ?
#
loop_
_entity_poly.entity_id
_entity_poly.type
_entity_poly.pdbx_seq_one_letter_code
_entity_poly.pdbx_strand_id
1 'polypeptide(L)'
;MSDENPIVSLIGKESFQWLSGYFNQETLLAEVPDEILKAVAVIDVSTRDFGADRNAVTAIALVTFAYRLAGRRQQAHLGPRDLLLVKVLAKEELKRRDGRSAFLRVPEELPLFEIVTGEVGDRIRSMATINSPFCRGA
;
A
#
# COMPACT_ATOMS: atom_id res chain seq x y z
N MET A 1 28.52 17.42 -4.41
CA MET A 1 27.80 16.39 -3.65
C MET A 1 26.35 16.52 -4.08
N SER A 2 25.84 15.52 -4.81
CA SER A 2 24.49 15.60 -5.35
C SER A 2 23.51 15.65 -4.19
N ASP A 3 22.74 16.74 -4.07
CA ASP A 3 21.57 16.86 -3.19
C ASP A 3 20.54 15.83 -3.65
N GLU A 4 20.72 14.59 -3.21
CA GLU A 4 19.76 13.53 -3.49
C GLU A 4 18.48 13.86 -2.71
N ASN A 5 17.35 13.91 -3.42
CA ASN A 5 16.08 14.31 -2.83
C ASN A 5 15.78 13.40 -1.62
N PRO A 6 15.55 13.95 -0.41
CA PRO A 6 15.36 13.15 0.81
C PRO A 6 14.27 12.08 0.69
N ILE A 7 13.22 12.33 -0.10
CA ILE A 7 12.13 11.37 -0.35
C ILE A 7 12.64 10.19 -1.20
N VAL A 8 13.47 10.47 -2.21
CA VAL A 8 14.06 9.42 -3.07
C VAL A 8 15.05 8.59 -2.25
N SER A 9 15.84 9.21 -1.38
CA SER A 9 16.75 8.49 -0.48
C SER A 9 16.00 7.63 0.53
N LEU A 10 14.84 8.11 1.04
CA LEU A 10 13.99 7.34 1.95
C LEU A 10 13.30 6.16 1.25
N ILE A 11 12.64 6.38 0.12
CA ILE A 11 11.92 5.30 -0.59
C ILE A 11 12.93 4.29 -1.19
N GLY A 12 14.04 4.80 -1.71
CA GLY A 12 14.97 4.07 -2.56
C GLY A 12 14.74 4.43 -4.02
N LYS A 13 15.83 4.63 -4.74
CA LYS A 13 15.82 5.13 -6.13
C LYS A 13 15.02 4.23 -7.08
N GLU A 14 15.23 2.91 -7.01
CA GLU A 14 14.56 1.95 -7.90
C GLU A 14 13.05 1.90 -7.64
N SER A 15 12.66 1.77 -6.36
CA SER A 15 11.27 1.82 -5.94
C SER A 15 10.58 3.13 -6.36
N PHE A 16 11.25 4.28 -6.21
CA PHE A 16 10.69 5.57 -6.65
C PHE A 16 10.57 5.68 -8.17
N GLN A 17 11.57 5.22 -8.92
CA GLN A 17 11.52 5.20 -10.39
C GLN A 17 10.38 4.32 -10.90
N TRP A 18 10.17 3.16 -10.26
CA TRP A 18 9.04 2.30 -10.59
C TRP A 18 7.70 2.99 -10.31
N LEU A 19 7.53 3.58 -9.12
CA LEU A 19 6.31 4.30 -8.73
C LEU A 19 5.98 5.48 -9.66
N SER A 20 7.00 6.19 -10.14
CA SER A 20 6.81 7.40 -10.95
C SER A 20 6.73 7.15 -12.46
N GLY A 21 7.32 6.05 -12.95
CA GLY A 21 7.42 5.75 -14.39
C GLY A 21 6.58 4.57 -14.87
N TYR A 22 6.36 3.56 -14.02
CA TYR A 22 5.72 2.30 -14.41
C TYR A 22 4.34 2.12 -13.78
N PHE A 23 4.13 2.60 -12.54
CA PHE A 23 2.84 2.49 -11.89
C PHE A 23 1.79 3.38 -12.58
N ASN A 24 0.78 2.76 -13.17
CA ASN A 24 -0.26 3.41 -13.97
C ASN A 24 -1.66 2.77 -13.73
N GLN A 25 -2.67 3.20 -14.48
CA GLN A 25 -4.06 2.75 -14.31
C GLN A 25 -4.32 1.29 -14.72
N GLU A 26 -3.39 0.64 -15.42
CA GLU A 26 -3.50 -0.77 -15.82
C GLU A 26 -2.69 -1.69 -14.88
N THR A 27 -1.81 -1.12 -14.05
CA THR A 27 -0.92 -1.88 -13.18
C THR A 27 -1.69 -2.74 -12.17
N LEU A 28 -1.46 -4.04 -12.23
CA LEU A 28 -2.02 -5.06 -11.34
C LEU A 28 -1.17 -5.21 -10.07
N LEU A 29 -1.77 -5.77 -9.00
CA LEU A 29 -1.04 -6.08 -7.76
C LEU A 29 0.14 -7.05 -8.01
N ALA A 30 -0.02 -7.98 -8.96
CA ALA A 30 1.01 -8.95 -9.34
C ALA A 30 2.23 -8.33 -10.02
N GLU A 31 2.12 -7.10 -10.54
CA GLU A 31 3.22 -6.41 -11.22
C GLU A 31 4.06 -5.55 -10.27
N VAL A 32 3.63 -5.38 -9.02
CA VAL A 32 4.37 -4.61 -8.03
C VAL A 32 5.70 -5.30 -7.70
N PRO A 33 6.83 -4.58 -7.71
CA PRO A 33 8.13 -5.13 -7.35
C PRO A 33 8.17 -5.72 -5.95
N ASP A 34 8.92 -6.81 -5.80
CA ASP A 34 9.15 -7.51 -4.54
C ASP A 34 9.68 -6.58 -3.43
N GLU A 35 10.57 -5.64 -3.77
CA GLU A 35 11.13 -4.68 -2.80
C GLU A 35 10.03 -3.82 -2.18
N ILE A 36 9.12 -3.27 -3.01
CA ILE A 36 8.00 -2.45 -2.55
C ILE A 36 7.05 -3.30 -1.72
N LEU A 37 6.70 -4.51 -2.18
CA LEU A 37 5.83 -5.42 -1.43
C LEU A 37 6.41 -5.78 -0.05
N LYS A 38 7.70 -6.10 0.02
CA LYS A 38 8.37 -6.45 1.28
C LYS A 38 8.41 -5.26 2.24
N ALA A 39 8.73 -4.06 1.74
CA ALA A 39 8.69 -2.84 2.55
C ALA A 39 7.28 -2.58 3.10
N VAL A 40 6.26 -2.61 2.23
CA VAL A 40 4.86 -2.36 2.63
C VAL A 40 4.32 -3.43 3.58
N ALA A 41 4.72 -4.69 3.42
CA ALA A 41 4.24 -5.80 4.26
C ALA A 41 4.69 -5.69 5.72
N VAL A 42 5.81 -5.01 6.00
CA VAL A 42 6.41 -4.94 7.34
C VAL A 42 6.09 -3.65 8.10
N ILE A 43 5.43 -2.67 7.49
CA ILE A 43 5.14 -1.37 8.14
C ILE A 43 4.39 -1.57 9.46
N ASP A 44 4.73 -0.80 10.49
CA ASP A 44 3.89 -0.71 11.67
C ASP A 44 2.81 0.36 11.43
N VAL A 45 1.53 -0.01 11.51
CA VAL A 45 0.41 0.92 11.31
C VAL A 45 -0.02 1.60 12.61
N SER A 46 0.58 1.21 13.74
CA SER A 46 0.29 1.75 15.07
C SER A 46 1.20 2.91 15.47
N THR A 47 2.32 3.13 14.75
CA THR A 47 3.20 4.29 14.97
C THR A 47 2.49 5.59 14.57
N ARG A 48 2.84 6.67 15.27
CA ARG A 48 2.40 8.04 14.96
C ARG A 48 3.41 8.83 14.12
N ASP A 49 4.64 8.34 14.00
CA ASP A 49 5.68 8.95 13.20
C ASP A 49 6.05 8.02 12.04
N PHE A 50 5.39 8.24 10.91
CA PHE A 50 5.65 7.51 9.67
C PHE A 50 6.81 8.13 8.87
N GLY A 51 7.24 9.36 9.18
CA GLY A 51 8.26 10.07 8.41
C GLY A 51 9.68 9.56 8.65
N ALA A 52 9.91 8.94 9.80
CA ALA A 52 11.19 8.35 10.18
C ALA A 52 11.37 6.89 9.69
N ASP A 53 10.30 6.22 9.25
CA ASP A 53 10.34 4.82 8.78
C ASP A 53 10.29 4.76 7.25
N ARG A 54 11.41 4.33 6.64
CA ARG A 54 11.52 4.09 5.20
C ARG A 54 10.37 3.23 4.65
N ASN A 55 9.97 2.18 5.36
CA ASN A 55 8.92 1.28 4.89
C ASN A 55 7.55 1.99 4.88
N ALA A 56 7.27 2.76 5.91
CA ALA A 56 6.07 3.57 5.99
C ALA A 56 6.04 4.65 4.89
N VAL A 57 7.16 5.34 4.64
CA VAL A 57 7.26 6.32 3.54
C VAL A 57 7.01 5.66 2.18
N THR A 58 7.55 4.46 1.94
CA THR A 58 7.25 3.69 0.72
C THR A 58 5.78 3.35 0.59
N ALA A 59 5.12 2.93 1.68
CA ALA A 59 3.68 2.67 1.68
C ALA A 59 2.85 3.94 1.43
N ILE A 60 3.22 5.05 2.06
CA ILE A 60 2.60 6.37 1.82
C ILE A 60 2.75 6.78 0.35
N ALA A 61 3.94 6.57 -0.24
CA ALA A 61 4.17 6.88 -1.64
C ALA A 61 3.27 6.04 -2.55
N LEU A 62 3.20 4.72 -2.35
CA LEU A 62 2.33 3.83 -3.11
C LEU A 62 0.86 4.30 -3.06
N VAL A 63 0.35 4.59 -1.87
CA VAL A 63 -1.02 5.11 -1.68
C VAL A 63 -1.19 6.46 -2.40
N THR A 64 -0.23 7.37 -2.26
CA THR A 64 -0.28 8.69 -2.89
C THR A 64 -0.35 8.60 -4.41
N PHE A 65 0.46 7.73 -5.03
CA PHE A 65 0.41 7.49 -6.47
C PHE A 65 -0.92 6.85 -6.89
N ALA A 66 -1.46 5.91 -6.11
CA ALA A 66 -2.78 5.32 -6.39
C ALA A 66 -3.90 6.38 -6.41
N TYR A 67 -3.95 7.26 -5.41
CA TYR A 67 -4.93 8.36 -5.36
C TYR A 67 -4.74 9.36 -6.52
N ARG A 68 -3.49 9.65 -6.90
CA ARG A 68 -3.18 10.49 -8.06
C ARG A 68 -3.74 9.87 -9.34
N LEU A 69 -3.54 8.56 -9.56
CA LEU A 69 -4.07 7.84 -10.73
C LEU A 69 -5.59 7.82 -10.76
N ALA A 70 -6.24 7.77 -9.59
CA ALA A 70 -7.69 7.84 -9.45
C ALA A 70 -8.27 9.25 -9.66
N GLY A 71 -7.43 10.29 -9.79
CA GLY A 71 -7.89 11.69 -9.82
C GLY A 71 -8.58 12.13 -8.52
N ARG A 72 -8.29 11.46 -7.39
CA ARG A 72 -8.93 11.67 -6.10
C ARG A 72 -7.95 12.26 -5.09
N ARG A 73 -8.46 13.10 -4.19
CA ARG A 73 -7.67 13.57 -3.05
C ARG A 73 -7.76 12.56 -1.92
N GLN A 74 -6.61 12.12 -1.39
CA GLN A 74 -6.58 11.31 -0.19
C GLN A 74 -7.17 12.09 1.00
N GLN A 75 -8.08 11.46 1.73
CA GLN A 75 -8.68 12.03 2.94
C GLN A 75 -7.80 11.68 4.13
N ALA A 76 -7.31 12.69 4.88
CA ALA A 76 -6.32 12.49 5.94
C ALA A 76 -6.75 11.46 7.00
N HIS A 77 -8.04 11.40 7.34
CA HIS A 77 -8.57 10.46 8.32
C HIS A 77 -8.57 8.98 7.84
N LEU A 78 -8.42 8.74 6.53
CA LEU A 78 -8.30 7.39 5.97
C LEU A 78 -6.85 6.89 5.94
N GLY A 79 -5.85 7.75 6.21
CA GLY A 79 -4.43 7.41 6.11
C GLY A 79 -4.05 6.09 6.79
N PRO A 80 -4.32 5.88 8.09
CA PRO A 80 -4.03 4.62 8.76
C PRO A 80 -4.74 3.40 8.15
N ARG A 81 -5.95 3.59 7.60
CA ARG A 81 -6.72 2.51 6.96
C ARG A 81 -6.16 2.17 5.58
N ASP A 82 -5.73 3.18 4.82
CA ASP A 82 -5.05 2.99 3.54
C ASP A 82 -3.75 2.21 3.74
N LEU A 83 -2.95 2.58 4.76
CA LEU A 83 -1.72 1.88 5.10
C LEU A 83 -1.98 0.43 5.51
N LEU A 84 -3.01 0.18 6.33
CA LEU A 84 -3.40 -1.18 6.69
C LEU A 84 -3.85 -1.99 5.47
N LEU A 85 -4.64 -1.40 4.57
CA LEU A 85 -5.09 -2.04 3.34
C LEU A 85 -3.90 -2.49 2.50
N VAL A 86 -2.98 -1.58 2.15
CA VAL A 86 -1.83 -1.92 1.31
C VAL A 86 -0.89 -2.92 1.99
N LYS A 87 -0.75 -2.86 3.32
CA LYS A 87 -0.01 -3.87 4.09
C LYS A 87 -0.62 -5.27 3.93
N VAL A 88 -1.94 -5.39 4.04
CA VAL A 88 -2.62 -6.68 3.87
C VAL A 88 -2.46 -7.17 2.44
N LEU A 89 -2.70 -6.32 1.44
CA LEU A 89 -2.52 -6.67 0.03
C LEU A 89 -1.11 -7.17 -0.25
N ALA A 90 -0.09 -6.46 0.24
CA ALA A 90 1.30 -6.85 0.05
C ALA A 90 1.65 -8.19 0.68
N LYS A 91 1.17 -8.45 1.91
CA LYS A 91 1.38 -9.74 2.58
C LYS A 91 0.74 -10.91 1.82
N GLU A 92 -0.47 -10.71 1.32
CA GLU A 92 -1.21 -11.76 0.63
C GLU A 92 -0.62 -12.03 -0.76
N GLU A 93 -0.17 -11.00 -1.46
CA GLU A 93 0.55 -11.16 -2.72
C GLU A 93 1.90 -11.87 -2.53
N LEU A 94 2.68 -11.53 -1.50
CA LEU A 94 3.92 -12.24 -1.19
C LEU A 94 3.66 -13.72 -0.87
N LYS A 95 2.62 -14.03 -0.08
CA LYS A 95 2.22 -15.43 0.17
C LYS A 95 1.87 -16.16 -1.13
N ARG A 96 1.14 -15.51 -2.03
CA ARG A 96 0.77 -16.08 -3.33
C ARG A 96 2.00 -16.39 -4.16
N ARG A 97 2.99 -15.48 -4.23
CA ARG A 97 4.28 -15.69 -4.92
C ARG A 97 5.09 -16.84 -4.32
N ASP A 98 5.02 -17.01 -3.00
CA ASP A 98 5.65 -18.13 -2.29
C ASP A 98 4.88 -19.47 -2.44
N GLY A 99 3.79 -19.50 -3.21
CA GLY A 99 2.93 -20.69 -3.36
C GLY A 99 2.13 -21.05 -2.10
N ARG A 100 2.02 -20.12 -1.14
CA ARG A 100 1.27 -20.31 0.11
C ARG A 100 -0.18 -19.88 -0.08
N SER A 101 -1.09 -20.49 0.69
CA SER A 101 -2.50 -20.11 0.67
C SER A 101 -2.68 -18.68 1.17
N ALA A 102 -3.21 -17.81 0.31
CA ALA A 102 -3.71 -16.49 0.69
C ALA A 102 -5.11 -16.63 1.31
N PHE A 103 -5.38 -15.87 2.37
CA PHE A 103 -6.70 -15.76 2.97
C PHE A 103 -7.58 -14.76 2.20
N LEU A 104 -6.98 -13.66 1.74
CA LEU A 104 -7.68 -12.65 0.94
C LEU A 104 -7.61 -13.03 -0.54
N ARG A 105 -8.77 -13.16 -1.18
CA ARG A 105 -8.85 -13.27 -2.64
C ARG A 105 -8.99 -11.88 -3.24
N VAL A 106 -7.88 -11.35 -3.73
CA VAL A 106 -7.84 -10.10 -4.49
C VAL A 106 -8.12 -10.44 -5.96
N PRO A 107 -9.03 -9.74 -6.66
CA PRO A 107 -9.24 -9.98 -8.09
C PRO A 107 -7.94 -9.73 -8.87
N GLU A 108 -7.50 -10.72 -9.65
CA GLU A 108 -6.20 -10.66 -10.34
C GLU A 108 -6.19 -9.64 -11.48
N GLU A 109 -7.34 -9.41 -12.10
CA GLU A 109 -7.51 -8.51 -13.25
C GLU A 109 -7.81 -7.07 -12.84
N LEU A 110 -7.98 -6.79 -11.54
CA LEU A 110 -8.34 -5.45 -11.07
C LEU A 110 -7.07 -4.62 -10.84
N PRO A 111 -6.96 -3.42 -11.45
CA PRO A 111 -5.81 -2.55 -11.22
C PRO A 111 -5.64 -2.19 -9.75
N LEU A 112 -4.38 -2.11 -9.31
CA LEU A 112 -4.04 -1.82 -7.92
C LEU A 112 -4.62 -0.50 -7.43
N PHE A 113 -4.59 0.54 -8.28
CA PHE A 113 -5.14 1.83 -7.88
C PHE A 113 -6.64 1.74 -7.58
N GLU A 114 -7.39 0.90 -8.29
CA GLU A 114 -8.83 0.69 -8.09
C GLU A 114 -9.09 -0.18 -6.85
N ILE A 115 -8.25 -1.19 -6.60
CA ILE A 115 -8.30 -1.95 -5.35
C ILE A 115 -8.09 -1.02 -4.14
N VAL A 116 -7.16 -0.06 -4.26
CA VAL A 116 -6.87 0.90 -3.20
C VAL A 116 -7.95 1.96 -3.09
N THR A 117 -8.37 2.60 -4.18
CA THR A 117 -9.14 3.86 -4.14
C THR A 117 -10.59 3.75 -4.59
N GLY A 118 -10.97 2.61 -5.18
CA GLY A 118 -12.30 2.30 -5.66
C GLY A 118 -13.16 1.59 -4.61
N GLU A 119 -14.25 0.97 -5.09
CA GLU A 119 -15.27 0.36 -4.22
C GLU A 119 -14.72 -0.76 -3.33
N VAL A 120 -13.72 -1.50 -3.83
CA VAL A 120 -13.07 -2.57 -3.05
C VAL A 120 -12.36 -1.98 -1.84
N GLY A 121 -11.60 -0.89 -2.03
CA GLY A 121 -10.94 -0.17 -0.96
C GLY A 121 -11.94 0.40 0.03
N ASP A 122 -13.03 1.01 -0.45
CA ASP A 122 -14.08 1.57 0.39
C ASP A 122 -14.78 0.50 1.25
N ARG A 123 -15.04 -0.67 0.68
CA ARG A 123 -15.59 -1.82 1.40
C ARG A 123 -14.62 -2.33 2.46
N ILE A 124 -13.34 -2.48 2.15
CA ILE A 124 -12.36 -2.96 3.14
C ILE A 124 -12.23 -1.96 4.29
N ARG A 125 -12.14 -0.65 4.01
CA ARG A 125 -12.05 0.40 5.04
C ARG A 125 -13.29 0.52 5.91
N SER A 126 -14.45 0.06 5.43
CA SER A 126 -15.71 0.05 6.20
C SER A 126 -15.90 -1.22 7.02
N MET A 127 -15.05 -2.25 6.87
CA MET A 127 -15.13 -3.47 7.67
C MET A 127 -14.86 -3.19 9.15
N ALA A 128 -15.66 -3.82 10.02
CA ALA A 128 -15.55 -3.68 11.48
C ALA A 128 -14.16 -4.07 12.02
N THR A 129 -13.48 -5.04 11.38
CA THR A 129 -12.12 -5.47 11.71
C THR A 129 -11.05 -4.39 11.49
N ILE A 130 -11.32 -3.42 10.60
CA ILE A 130 -10.46 -2.24 10.39
C ILE A 130 -10.90 -1.07 11.27
N ASN A 131 -12.21 -0.93 11.52
CA ASN A 131 -12.75 0.12 12.38
C ASN A 131 -12.50 -0.13 13.89
N SER A 132 -12.21 -1.36 14.27
CA SER A 132 -11.98 -1.77 15.66
C SER A 132 -11.06 -2.99 15.71
N PRO A 133 -9.72 -2.83 15.55
CA PRO A 133 -8.77 -3.93 15.64
C PRO A 133 -8.73 -4.61 17.03
N PHE A 134 -9.49 -4.11 18.01
CA PHE A 134 -9.51 -4.55 19.40
C PHE A 134 -10.90 -4.90 19.95
N CYS A 135 -11.89 -5.24 19.11
CA CYS A 135 -13.05 -5.96 19.65
C CYS A 135 -12.64 -7.41 19.95
N ARG A 136 -11.98 -7.62 21.10
CA ARG A 136 -12.06 -8.90 21.81
C ARG A 136 -13.54 -9.18 22.05
N GLY A 137 -14.08 -10.25 21.48
CA GLY A 137 -15.26 -10.90 22.07
C GLY A 137 -14.90 -11.28 23.52
N ALA A 138 -15.72 -11.03 24.54
CA ALA A 138 -17.17 -11.32 24.64
C ALA A 138 -17.47 -12.78 24.31
#